data_AF-A0A6I5NJU7-F1
#
_entry.id   AF-A0A6I5NJU7-F1
#
_cell.length_a   1.000
_cell.length_b   1.000
_cell.length_c   1.000
_cell.angle_alpha   90.00
_cell.angle_beta   90.00
_cell.angle_gamma   90.00
#
_symmetry.space_group_name_H-M   'P 1'
#
loop_
_entity.id
_entity.type
_entity.pdbx_description
1 polymer ?
#
loop_
_entity_poly.entity_id
_entity_poly.type
_entity_poly.pdbx_seq_one_letter_code
_entity_poly.pdbx_strand_id
1 'polypeptide(L)' 'MNTADTLYELVKTLPEEQANLVLIFAEFLRQRLQSNASEQSEPLSNYFGALKDSPNFNEDPVEIQRAMRREWD' A
#
# COMPACT_ATOMS: atom_id res chain seq x y z
N MET A 1 22.95 16.51 -14.98
CA MET A 1 21.73 17.34 -15.16
C MET A 1 20.57 16.46 -14.74
N ASN A 2 19.85 16.82 -13.67
CA ASN A 2 18.75 16.03 -13.16
C ASN A 2 17.47 16.34 -13.95
N THR A 3 16.52 15.40 -14.01
CA THR A 3 15.22 15.60 -14.67
C THR A 3 14.41 16.74 -14.03
N ALA A 4 14.58 16.94 -12.72
CA ALA A 4 14.01 18.07 -12.00
C ALA A 4 14.56 19.42 -12.49
N ASP A 5 15.86 19.50 -12.74
CA ASP A 5 16.52 20.74 -13.20
C ASP A 5 16.02 21.10 -14.61
N THR A 6 15.91 20.12 -15.50
CA THR A 6 15.39 20.33 -16.87
C THR A 6 13.93 20.77 -16.88
N LEU A 7 13.09 20.24 -15.98
CA LEU A 7 11.70 20.65 -15.85
C LEU A 7 11.58 22.07 -15.31
N TYR A 8 12.42 22.42 -14.34
CA TYR A 8 12.44 23.76 -13.77
C TYR A 8 12.82 24.82 -14.81
N GLU A 9 13.87 24.58 -15.60
CA GLU A 9 14.25 25.48 -16.69
C GLU A 9 13.15 25.61 -17.74
N LEU A 10 12.50 24.50 -18.10
CA LEU A 10 11.41 24.51 -19.07
C LEU A 10 10.20 25.32 -18.59
N VAL A 11 9.75 25.10 -17.34
CA VAL A 11 8.64 25.85 -16.74
C VAL A 11 8.95 27.34 -16.63
N LYS A 12 10.19 27.70 -16.34
CA LYS A 12 10.64 29.10 -16.25
C LYS A 12 10.56 29.86 -17.58
N THR A 13 10.61 29.15 -18.71
CA THR A 13 10.53 29.75 -20.06
C THR A 13 9.12 29.78 -20.63
N LEU A 14 8.14 29.16 -19.98
CA LEU A 14 6.76 29.08 -20.45
C LEU A 14 5.96 30.36 -20.10
N PRO A 15 4.96 30.72 -20.93
CA PRO A 15 3.99 31.73 -20.55
C PRO A 15 3.11 31.25 -19.38
N GLU A 16 2.50 32.21 -18.67
CA GLU A 16 1.84 32.00 -17.38
C GLU A 16 0.70 30.97 -17.45
N GLU A 17 -0.08 30.99 -18.54
CA GLU A 17 -1.18 30.03 -18.74
C GLU A 17 -0.67 28.58 -18.80
N GLN A 18 0.45 28.33 -19.47
CA GLN A 18 1.03 27.00 -19.61
C GLN A 18 1.71 26.55 -18.32
N ALA A 19 2.32 27.48 -17.57
CA ALA A 19 2.87 27.17 -16.25
C ALA A 19 1.78 26.73 -15.25
N ASN A 20 0.60 27.36 -15.32
CA ASN A 20 -0.55 26.98 -14.50
C ASN A 20 -1.04 25.55 -14.84
N LEU A 21 -1.07 25.17 -16.12
CA LEU A 21 -1.42 23.80 -16.52
C LEU A 21 -0.45 22.75 -15.94
N VAL A 22 0.85 23.06 -15.87
CA VAL A 22 1.84 22.17 -15.26
C VAL A 22 1.57 22.02 -13.75
N LEU A 23 1.21 23.10 -13.06
CA LEU A 23 0.83 23.05 -11.65
C LEU A 23 -0.41 22.18 -11.41
N ILE A 24 -1.46 22.37 -12.21
CA ILE A 24 -2.69 21.55 -12.15
C ILE A 24 -2.36 20.07 -12.36
N PHE A 25 -1.49 19.77 -13.34
CA PHE A 25 -1.07 18.39 -13.60
C PHE A 25 -0.25 17.80 -12.44
N ALA A 26 0.64 18.59 -11.82
CA ALA A 26 1.42 18.16 -10.66
C ALA A 26 0.50 17.85 -9.46
N GLU A 27 -0.54 18.66 -9.23
CA GLU A 27 -1.54 18.40 -8.20
C GLU A 27 -2.33 17.12 -8.46
N PHE A 28 -2.75 16.90 -9.71
CA PHE A 28 -3.41 15.66 -10.13
C PHE A 28 -2.54 14.42 -9.86
N LEU A 29 -1.25 14.46 -10.19
CA LEU A 29 -0.32 13.37 -9.90
C LEU A 29 -0.18 13.11 -8.40
N ARG A 30 -0.09 14.17 -7.60
CA ARG A 30 0.00 14.06 -6.13
C ARG A 30 -1.24 13.38 -5.55
N GLN A 31 -2.43 13.80 -5.99
CA GLN A 31 -3.70 13.19 -5.57
C GLN A 31 -3.79 11.72 -5.98
N ARG A 32 -3.40 11.38 -7.22
CA ARG A 32 -3.39 10.00 -7.72
C ARG A 32 -2.42 9.10 -6.95
N LEU A 33 -1.25 9.60 -6.59
CA LEU A 33 -0.29 8.86 -5.77
C LEU A 33 -0.82 8.63 -4.35
N GLN A 34 -1.50 9.63 -3.77
CA GLN A 34 -2.12 9.52 -2.45
C GLN A 34 -3.31 8.55 -2.45
N SER A 35 -4.16 8.55 -3.49
CA SER A 35 -5.29 7.62 -3.61
C SER A 35 -4.82 6.17 -3.80
N ASN A 36 -3.72 5.95 -4.52
CA ASN A 36 -3.14 4.63 -4.70
C ASN A 36 -2.38 4.13 -3.46
N ALA A 37 -1.99 5.03 -2.55
CA ALA A 37 -1.37 4.65 -1.29
C ALA A 37 -2.37 3.98 -0.33
N SER A 38 -3.66 4.35 -0.38
CA SER A 38 -4.72 3.68 0.39
C SER A 38 -5.11 2.30 -0.15
N GLU A 39 -4.73 1.96 -1.39
CA GLU A 39 -4.87 0.63 -1.98
C GLU A 39 -3.55 -0.16 -1.99
N GLN A 40 -2.60 0.19 -1.12
CA GLN A 40 -1.51 -0.73 -0.83
C GLN A 40 -2.11 -1.94 -0.10
N SER A 41 -2.41 -2.98 -0.87
CA SER A 41 -2.59 -4.34 -0.39
C SER A 41 -1.47 -4.59 0.64
N GLU A 42 -1.87 -4.78 1.89
CA GLU A 42 -0.97 -5.21 2.96
C GLU A 42 -0.09 -6.34 2.42
N PRO A 43 1.24 -6.25 2.57
CA PRO A 43 2.13 -7.27 2.02
C PRO A 43 1.75 -8.62 2.63
N LEU A 44 1.75 -9.68 1.82
CA LEU A 44 1.37 -11.04 2.27
C LEU A 44 2.16 -11.50 3.50
N SER A 45 3.35 -10.93 3.71
CA SER A 45 4.17 -11.14 4.89
C SER A 45 3.47 -10.81 6.21
N ASN A 46 2.55 -9.85 6.21
CA ASN A 46 1.82 -9.42 7.40
C ASN A 46 0.83 -10.49 7.90
N TYR A 47 0.53 -11.50 7.07
CA TYR A 47 -0.34 -12.61 7.43
C TYR A 47 0.42 -13.87 7.90
N PHE A 48 1.76 -13.92 7.76
CA PHE A 48 2.53 -15.08 8.23
C PHE A 48 2.48 -15.19 9.76
N GLY A 49 2.03 -16.33 10.26
CA GLY A 49 2.00 -16.59 11.71
C GLY A 49 0.88 -15.87 12.46
N ALA A 50 0.01 -15.11 11.78
CA ALA A 50 -1.11 -14.42 12.42
C ALA A 50 -2.07 -15.37 13.18
N LEU A 51 -2.15 -16.63 12.74
CA LEU A 51 -2.95 -17.66 13.39
C LEU A 51 -2.29 -18.28 14.62
N LYS A 52 -0.96 -18.15 14.78
CA LYS A 52 -0.20 -18.77 15.88
C LYS A 52 -0.61 -18.23 17.24
N ASP A 53 -0.91 -16.94 17.32
CA ASP A 53 -1.33 -16.30 18.57
C ASP A 53 -2.86 -16.16 18.66
N SER A 54 -3.59 -16.77 17.72
CA SER A 54 -5.06 -16.68 17.70
C SER A 54 -5.67 -17.51 18.83
N PRO A 55 -6.82 -17.11 19.38
CA PRO A 55 -7.48 -17.85 20.47
C PRO A 55 -7.82 -19.30 20.12
N ASN A 56 -7.94 -19.63 18.84
CA ASN A 56 -8.43 -20.92 18.36
C ASN A 56 -7.33 -21.82 17.76
N PHE A 57 -6.18 -21.26 17.38
CA PHE A 57 -5.11 -21.99 16.68
C PHE A 57 -3.72 -21.80 17.32
N ASN A 58 -3.68 -21.47 18.61
CA ASN A 58 -2.46 -21.29 19.39
C ASN A 58 -1.95 -22.56 20.08
N GLU A 59 -2.70 -23.66 20.02
CA GLU A 59 -2.30 -24.96 20.55
C GLU A 59 -1.53 -25.79 19.51
N ASP A 60 -0.98 -26.94 19.92
CA ASP A 60 -0.40 -27.92 19.00
C ASP A 60 -1.49 -28.38 18.00
N PRO A 61 -1.25 -28.31 16.68
CA PRO A 61 -2.19 -28.79 15.66
C PRO A 61 -2.76 -30.18 15.95
N VAL A 62 -1.97 -31.06 16.56
CA VAL A 62 -2.42 -32.42 16.91
C VAL A 62 -3.45 -32.39 18.05
N GLU A 63 -3.27 -31.54 19.04
CA GLU A 63 -4.21 -31.39 20.16
C GLU A 63 -5.52 -30.76 19.70
N ILE A 64 -5.45 -29.74 18.83
CA ILE A 64 -6.64 -29.13 18.21
C ILE A 64 -7.44 -30.21 17.47
N GLN A 65 -6.79 -31.03 16.64
CA GLN A 65 -7.45 -32.11 15.89
C GLN A 65 -8.05 -33.18 16.81
N ARG A 66 -7.40 -33.50 17.94
CA ARG A 66 -7.93 -34.44 18.94
C ARG A 66 -9.14 -33.86 19.67
N ALA A 67 -9.13 -32.58 20.02
CA ALA A 67 -10.28 -31.90 20.61
C ALA A 67 -11.48 -31.93 19.66
N MET A 68 -11.29 -31.51 18.41
CA MET A 68 -12.34 -31.54 17.38
C MET A 68 -12.93 -32.94 17.15
N ARG A 69 -12.09 -33.99 17.21
CA ARG A 69 -12.57 -35.38 17.09
C ARG A 69 -13.42 -35.80 18.30
N ARG A 70 -12.98 -35.46 19.52
CA ARG A 70 -13.71 -35.80 20.75
C ARG A 70 -15.05 -35.09 20.86
N GLU A 71 -15.20 -33.91 20.25
CA GLU A 71 -16.48 -33.19 20.21
C GLU A 71 -17.57 -33.91 19.39
N TRP A 72 -17.18 -34.89 18.55
CA TRP A 72 -18.12 -35.65 17.71
C TRP A 72 -18.51 -37.01 18.33
N ASP A 73 -17.85 -37.41 19.42
CA ASP A 73 -18.17 -38.61 20.21
C ASP A 73 -19.21 -38.28 21.31
#